data_AF-A0A368PN31-F1
#
_entry.id   AF-A0A368PN31-F1
#
_cell.length_a   1.000
_cell.length_b   1.000
_cell.length_c   1.000
_cell.angle_alpha   90.00
_cell.angle_beta   90.00
_cell.angle_gamma   90.00
#
_symmetry.space_group_name_H-M   'P 1'
#
loop_
_entity.id
_entity.type
_entity.pdbx_description
1 polymer ?
#
loop_
_entity_poly.entity_id
_entity_poly.type
_entity_poly.pdbx_seq_one_letter_code
_entity_poly.pdbx_strand_id
1 'polypeptide(L)'
;MIKKYIKPDQKLAVGSLEYKKIIEEHEMVNDDIIEVVWLVYNCDYCVDKHSETLHKAGKVLKRISDINSEDWDLLKLATALKMVCYPEELLIGDPRQIFSGDEHINLRQDAPLYKDKLWGRAISIVYNQILRARIIRHKWRRRLPHYLKEVKEAYEAEQSQHH
;
A
#
# COMPACT_ATOMS: atom_id res chain seq x y z
N MET A 1 -6.30 28.87 -2.29
CA MET A 1 -5.48 28.88 -1.04
C MET A 1 -4.53 27.67 -0.83
N ILE A 2 -4.48 26.70 -1.75
CA ILE A 2 -3.57 25.53 -1.70
C ILE A 2 -2.07 25.88 -1.70
N LYS A 3 -1.67 26.95 -2.40
CA LYS A 3 -0.27 27.34 -2.62
C LYS A 3 0.51 27.72 -1.34
N LYS A 4 -0.17 28.03 -0.24
CA LYS A 4 0.50 28.37 1.04
C LYS A 4 1.07 27.15 1.74
N TYR A 5 0.50 25.97 1.49
CA TYR A 5 0.85 24.72 2.17
C TYR A 5 1.55 23.71 1.25
N ILE A 6 1.72 24.06 -0.04
CA ILE A 6 2.32 23.20 -1.06
C ILE A 6 3.38 24.02 -1.80
N LYS A 7 4.62 23.51 -1.87
CA LYS A 7 5.67 24.13 -2.68
C LYS A 7 5.20 24.22 -4.15
N PRO A 8 5.59 25.24 -4.93
CA PRO A 8 5.11 25.44 -6.30
C PRO A 8 5.24 24.22 -7.24
N ASP A 9 6.15 23.29 -6.90
CA ASP A 9 6.50 22.12 -7.72
C ASP A 9 6.02 20.78 -7.11
N GLN A 10 5.39 20.82 -5.93
CA GLN A 10 4.96 19.64 -5.20
C GLN A 10 3.58 19.17 -5.70
N LYS A 11 3.55 18.03 -6.39
CA LYS A 11 2.29 17.40 -6.83
C LYS A 11 1.53 16.87 -5.60
N LEU A 12 0.24 17.23 -5.49
CA LEU A 12 -0.65 16.65 -4.48
C LEU A 12 -0.75 15.14 -4.73
N ALA A 13 -0.14 14.34 -3.86
CA ALA A 13 -0.20 12.88 -3.93
C ALA A 13 -1.47 12.39 -3.25
N VAL A 14 -2.60 12.79 -3.82
CA VAL A 14 -3.90 12.18 -3.54
C VAL A 14 -3.89 10.85 -4.28
N GLY A 15 -3.94 9.74 -3.55
CA GLY A 15 -3.91 8.38 -4.10
C GLY A 15 -5.03 8.03 -5.10
N SER A 16 -5.86 9.00 -5.50
CA SER A 16 -6.81 8.95 -6.61
C SER A 16 -6.94 10.34 -7.27
N LEU A 17 -6.94 10.36 -8.61
CA LEU A 17 -7.10 11.56 -9.44
C LEU A 17 -8.46 12.24 -9.23
N GLU A 18 -9.48 11.48 -8.82
CA GLU A 18 -10.83 11.99 -8.57
C GLU A 18 -10.87 12.88 -7.33
N TYR A 19 -10.18 12.50 -6.26
CA TYR A 19 -10.11 13.30 -5.03
C TYR A 19 -9.29 14.58 -5.24
N LYS A 20 -8.29 14.52 -6.12
CA LYS A 20 -7.55 15.71 -6.55
C LYS A 20 -8.47 16.77 -7.12
N LYS A 21 -9.34 16.38 -8.07
CA LYS A 21 -10.28 17.28 -8.72
C LYS A 21 -11.24 17.91 -7.72
N ILE A 22 -11.83 17.10 -6.82
CA ILE A 22 -12.77 17.62 -5.81
C ILE A 22 -12.11 18.67 -4.90
N ILE A 23 -10.88 18.41 -4.43
CA ILE A 23 -10.14 19.34 -3.56
C ILE A 23 -9.73 20.61 -4.30
N GLU A 24 -9.30 20.50 -5.55
CA GLU A 24 -8.87 21.63 -6.38
C GLU A 24 -10.05 22.48 -6.89
N GLU A 25 -11.16 21.85 -7.29
CA GLU A 25 -12.35 22.52 -7.85
C GLU A 25 -13.13 23.32 -6.81
N HIS A 26 -13.20 22.83 -5.57
CA HIS A 26 -13.99 23.47 -4.51
C HIS A 26 -13.15 24.20 -3.47
N GLU A 27 -11.81 24.28 -3.65
CA GLU A 27 -10.85 24.79 -2.65
C GLU A 27 -11.04 24.23 -1.23
N MET A 28 -11.65 23.03 -1.11
CA MET A 28 -12.02 22.39 0.15
C MET A 28 -10.80 21.78 0.85
N VAL A 29 -9.95 22.64 1.40
CA VAL A 29 -8.76 22.25 2.14
C VAL A 29 -8.94 22.65 3.59
N ASN A 30 -9.44 21.72 4.40
CA ASN A 30 -9.39 21.81 5.85
C ASN A 30 -8.32 20.84 6.40
N ASP A 31 -7.99 20.98 7.69
CA ASP A 31 -6.92 20.20 8.34
C ASP A 31 -7.18 18.69 8.22
N ASP A 32 -8.43 18.26 8.36
CA ASP A 32 -8.80 16.85 8.27
C ASP A 32 -8.55 16.25 6.87
N ILE A 33 -8.88 16.97 5.78
CA ILE A 33 -8.58 16.54 4.41
C ILE A 33 -7.08 16.41 4.21
N ILE A 34 -6.29 17.38 4.72
CA ILE A 34 -4.83 17.32 4.66
C ILE A 34 -4.33 16.07 5.39
N GLU A 35 -4.82 15.80 6.60
CA GLU A 35 -4.41 14.63 7.39
C GLU A 35 -4.70 13.31 6.66
N VAL A 36 -5.89 13.16 6.08
CA VAL A 36 -6.25 11.92 5.38
C VAL A 36 -5.44 11.73 4.11
N VAL A 37 -5.25 12.79 3.31
CA VAL A 37 -4.40 12.73 2.11
C VAL A 37 -2.97 12.40 2.50
N TRP A 38 -2.44 13.03 3.55
CA TRP A 38 -1.10 12.76 4.06
C TRP A 38 -0.95 11.31 4.54
N LEU A 39 -1.94 10.77 5.25
CA LEU A 39 -1.93 9.39 5.71
C LEU A 39 -1.95 8.40 4.54
N VAL A 40 -2.80 8.63 3.54
CA VAL A 40 -2.90 7.81 2.32
C VAL A 40 -1.58 7.84 1.55
N TYR A 41 -0.95 9.01 1.42
CA TYR A 41 0.37 9.17 0.82
C TYR A 41 1.46 8.40 1.58
N ASN A 42 1.51 8.53 2.91
CA ASN A 42 2.49 7.81 3.73
C ASN A 42 2.32 6.29 3.63
N CYS A 43 1.09 5.79 3.45
CA CYS A 43 0.86 4.37 3.21
C CYS A 43 1.49 3.92 1.87
N ASP A 44 1.28 4.67 0.79
CA ASP A 44 1.88 4.33 -0.52
C ASP A 44 3.39 4.41 -0.47
N TYR A 45 3.93 5.50 0.07
CA TYR A 45 5.37 5.68 0.25
C TYR A 45 5.99 4.55 1.08
N CYS A 46 5.31 4.10 2.14
CA CYS A 46 5.77 2.98 2.97
C CYS A 46 5.88 1.67 2.18
N VAL A 47 5.03 1.45 1.18
CA VAL A 47 5.08 0.29 0.30
C VAL A 47 6.17 0.47 -0.76
N ASP A 48 6.17 1.61 -1.44
CA ASP A 48 7.04 1.88 -2.58
C ASP A 48 8.52 1.95 -2.21
N LYS A 49 8.86 2.45 -1.02
CA LYS A 49 10.26 2.48 -0.53
C LYS A 49 10.91 1.09 -0.46
N HIS A 50 10.11 0.01 -0.44
CA HIS A 50 10.58 -1.37 -0.39
C HIS A 50 10.64 -2.05 -1.75
N SER A 51 10.18 -1.39 -2.82
CA SER A 51 10.05 -1.98 -4.17
C SER A 51 11.35 -2.61 -4.65
N GLU A 52 12.45 -1.84 -4.67
CA GLU A 52 13.74 -2.33 -5.18
C GLU A 52 14.25 -3.54 -4.38
N THR A 53 14.17 -3.47 -3.05
CA THR A 53 14.61 -4.54 -2.15
C THR A 53 13.79 -5.82 -2.37
N LEU A 54 12.47 -5.69 -2.51
CA LEU A 54 11.59 -6.82 -2.75
C LEU A 54 11.81 -7.45 -4.11
N HIS A 55 11.96 -6.68 -5.18
CA HIS A 55 12.24 -7.23 -6.51
C HIS A 55 13.61 -7.94 -6.56
N LYS A 56 14.63 -7.42 -5.86
CA LYS A 56 15.91 -8.14 -5.71
C LYS A 56 15.73 -9.48 -4.99
N ALA A 57 14.94 -9.51 -3.92
CA ALA A 57 14.62 -10.76 -3.22
C ALA A 57 13.74 -11.69 -4.09
N GLY A 58 12.84 -11.15 -4.91
CA GLY A 58 12.01 -11.89 -5.85
C GLY A 58 12.81 -12.66 -6.91
N LYS A 59 13.98 -12.13 -7.32
CA LYS A 59 14.92 -12.88 -8.18
C LYS A 59 15.43 -14.17 -7.53
N VAL A 60 15.48 -14.22 -6.19
CA VAL A 60 15.84 -15.44 -5.46
C VAL A 60 14.73 -16.49 -5.58
N LEU A 61 13.44 -16.07 -5.59
CA LEU A 61 12.31 -16.97 -5.85
C LEU A 61 12.44 -17.63 -7.22
N LYS A 62 12.74 -16.84 -8.26
CA LYS A 62 12.94 -17.37 -9.61
C LYS A 62 14.11 -18.36 -9.67
N ARG A 63 15.22 -18.05 -8.99
CA ARG A 63 16.41 -18.91 -8.99
C ARG A 63 16.20 -20.25 -8.27
N ILE A 64 15.44 -20.26 -7.18
CA ILE A 64 15.30 -21.45 -6.32
C ILE A 64 14.07 -22.28 -6.69
N SER A 65 12.93 -21.63 -6.94
CA SER A 65 11.63 -22.28 -7.13
C SER A 65 11.03 -22.10 -8.52
N ASP A 66 11.80 -21.50 -9.45
CA ASP A 66 11.37 -21.15 -10.81
C ASP A 66 10.14 -20.20 -10.89
N ILE A 67 9.76 -19.57 -9.77
CA ILE A 67 8.62 -18.67 -9.68
C ILE A 67 8.98 -17.29 -10.25
N ASN A 68 8.30 -16.86 -11.32
CA ASN A 68 8.40 -15.49 -11.81
C ASN A 68 7.48 -14.56 -10.98
N SER A 69 8.07 -13.52 -10.39
CA SER A 69 7.38 -12.55 -9.52
C SER A 69 7.44 -11.12 -10.04
N GLU A 70 7.89 -10.90 -11.28
CA GLU A 70 8.04 -9.55 -11.87
C GLU A 70 6.71 -8.79 -11.93
N ASP A 71 5.62 -9.47 -12.29
CA ASP A 71 4.28 -8.87 -12.41
C ASP A 71 3.48 -8.85 -11.10
N TRP A 72 4.08 -9.29 -9.99
CA TRP A 72 3.37 -9.34 -8.71
C TRP A 72 3.34 -7.97 -8.05
N ASP A 73 2.22 -7.66 -7.40
CA ASP A 73 2.20 -6.52 -6.49
C ASP A 73 3.12 -6.77 -5.28
N LEU A 74 3.59 -5.68 -4.66
CA LEU A 74 4.56 -5.75 -3.58
C LEU A 74 4.06 -6.48 -2.33
N LEU A 75 2.74 -6.54 -2.08
CA LEU A 75 2.19 -7.32 -0.96
C LEU A 75 2.22 -8.81 -1.30
N LYS A 76 1.80 -9.21 -2.52
CA LYS A 76 1.93 -10.61 -2.97
C LYS A 76 3.38 -11.09 -2.89
N LEU A 77 4.32 -10.28 -3.39
CA LEU A 77 5.76 -10.58 -3.35
C LEU A 77 6.30 -10.68 -1.91
N ALA A 78 6.00 -9.71 -1.04
CA ALA A 78 6.42 -9.76 0.36
C ALA A 78 5.82 -10.97 1.09
N THR A 79 4.59 -11.37 0.75
CA THR A 79 3.93 -12.55 1.33
C THR A 79 4.66 -13.83 0.96
N ALA A 80 5.02 -14.03 -0.31
CA ALA A 80 5.78 -15.21 -0.73
C ALA A 80 7.15 -15.29 -0.06
N LEU A 81 7.86 -14.16 -0.01
CA LEU A 81 9.15 -14.07 0.67
C LEU A 81 9.03 -14.39 2.18
N LYS A 82 7.95 -13.93 2.82
CA LYS A 82 7.64 -14.26 4.23
C LYS A 82 7.40 -15.76 4.40
N MET A 83 6.65 -16.40 3.50
CA MET A 83 6.39 -17.85 3.53
C MET A 83 7.68 -18.67 3.44
N VAL A 84 8.57 -18.35 2.50
CA VAL A 84 9.82 -19.14 2.35
C VAL A 84 10.80 -18.90 3.50
N CYS A 85 10.79 -17.71 4.12
CA CYS A 85 11.64 -17.42 5.27
C CYS A 85 11.10 -17.98 6.60
N TYR A 86 9.78 -18.11 6.72
CA TYR A 86 9.08 -18.55 7.94
C TYR A 86 7.89 -19.45 7.58
N PRO A 87 8.12 -20.66 7.06
CA PRO A 87 7.06 -21.52 6.52
C PRO A 87 6.04 -22.00 7.57
N GLU A 88 6.40 -21.96 8.86
CA GLU A 88 5.54 -22.35 9.97
C GLU A 88 4.71 -21.19 10.54
N GLU A 89 4.99 -19.94 10.15
CA GLU A 89 4.24 -18.79 10.65
C GLU A 89 2.90 -18.64 9.93
N LEU A 90 1.84 -18.38 10.70
CA LEU A 90 0.53 -18.06 10.16
C LEU A 90 0.54 -16.67 9.50
N LEU A 91 0.05 -16.63 8.27
CA LEU A 91 -0.20 -15.38 7.55
C LEU A 91 -1.60 -14.85 7.81
N ILE A 92 -1.78 -13.54 7.63
CA ILE A 92 -3.12 -12.95 7.61
C ILE A 92 -3.77 -13.29 6.26
N GLY A 93 -4.89 -14.01 6.32
CA GLY A 93 -5.62 -14.48 5.14
C GLY A 93 -5.20 -15.89 4.70
N ASP A 94 -5.85 -16.40 3.65
CA ASP A 94 -5.52 -17.71 3.07
C ASP A 94 -4.54 -17.54 1.90
N PRO A 95 -3.30 -18.04 2.00
CA PRO A 95 -2.32 -17.98 0.91
C PRO A 95 -2.81 -18.59 -0.41
N ARG A 96 -3.75 -19.54 -0.37
CA ARG A 96 -4.34 -20.16 -1.58
C ARG A 96 -5.22 -19.21 -2.38
N GLN A 97 -5.63 -18.08 -1.79
CA GLN A 97 -6.33 -17.01 -2.49
C GLN A 97 -5.37 -16.00 -3.14
N ILE A 98 -4.09 -16.06 -2.77
CA ILE A 98 -3.04 -15.12 -3.22
C ILE A 98 -2.19 -15.75 -4.33
N PHE A 99 -1.89 -17.04 -4.20
CA PHE A 99 -1.01 -17.80 -5.08
C PHE A 99 -1.77 -18.85 -5.88
N SER A 100 -1.26 -19.19 -7.06
CA SER A 100 -1.73 -20.38 -7.77
C SER A 100 -1.41 -21.65 -6.97
N GLY A 101 -2.04 -22.78 -7.34
CA GLY A 101 -1.78 -24.06 -6.68
C GLY A 101 -0.31 -24.44 -6.69
N ASP A 102 0.33 -24.33 -7.86
CA ASP A 102 1.74 -24.66 -8.05
C ASP A 102 2.66 -23.68 -7.32
N GLU A 103 2.39 -22.37 -7.41
CA GLU A 103 3.13 -21.35 -6.66
C GLU A 103 3.12 -21.66 -5.16
N HIS A 104 1.94 -21.94 -4.60
CA HIS A 104 1.79 -22.24 -3.17
C HIS A 104 2.51 -23.53 -2.75
N ILE A 105 2.44 -24.59 -3.57
CA ILE A 105 3.13 -25.86 -3.31
C ILE A 105 4.64 -25.66 -3.32
N ASN A 106 5.17 -25.02 -4.38
CA ASN A 106 6.60 -24.80 -4.56
C ASN A 106 7.17 -23.91 -3.44
N LEU A 107 6.49 -22.82 -3.09
CA LEU A 107 6.91 -21.94 -1.97
C LEU A 107 7.04 -22.70 -0.65
N ARG A 108 6.18 -23.69 -0.39
CA ARG A 108 6.26 -24.50 0.84
C ARG A 108 7.32 -25.59 0.76
N GLN A 109 7.38 -26.33 -0.33
CA GLN A 109 8.34 -27.42 -0.49
C GLN A 109 9.78 -26.92 -0.51
N ASP A 110 10.01 -25.80 -1.19
CA ASP A 110 11.35 -25.26 -1.38
C ASP A 110 11.80 -24.35 -0.23
N ALA A 111 10.92 -24.01 0.73
CA ALA A 111 11.25 -23.10 1.84
C ALA A 111 12.61 -23.41 2.54
N PRO A 112 12.97 -24.68 2.82
CA PRO A 112 14.27 -25.01 3.40
C PRO A 112 15.48 -24.57 2.55
N LEU A 113 15.32 -24.47 1.23
CA LEU A 113 16.38 -24.08 0.28
C LEU A 113 16.71 -22.57 0.37
N TYR A 114 15.82 -21.76 0.95
CA TYR A 114 16.01 -20.33 1.12
C TYR A 114 16.86 -19.97 2.35
N LYS A 115 17.20 -20.98 3.17
CA LYS A 115 18.07 -20.80 4.33
C LYS A 115 19.39 -20.13 3.91
N ASP A 116 19.74 -19.06 4.60
CA ASP A 116 20.93 -18.23 4.35
C ASP A 116 20.98 -17.54 2.97
N LYS A 117 19.91 -17.62 2.16
CA LYS A 117 19.79 -16.91 0.87
C LYS A 117 19.01 -15.60 1.01
N LEU A 118 18.17 -15.52 2.02
CA LEU A 118 17.38 -14.33 2.37
C LEU A 118 17.60 -13.98 3.84
N TRP A 119 17.63 -12.68 4.12
CA TRP A 119 17.64 -12.21 5.50
C TRP A 119 16.22 -12.18 6.05
N GLY A 120 15.77 -13.32 6.58
CA GLY A 120 14.38 -13.52 7.04
C GLY A 120 13.87 -12.40 7.95
N ARG A 121 14.68 -11.96 8.92
CA ARG A 121 14.28 -10.88 9.85
C ARG A 121 13.91 -9.58 9.12
N ALA A 122 14.67 -9.19 8.10
CA ALA A 122 14.36 -8.02 7.29
C ALA A 122 13.09 -8.22 6.47
N ILE A 123 12.93 -9.40 5.82
CA ILE A 123 11.71 -9.75 5.09
C ILE A 123 10.48 -9.64 5.99
N SER A 124 10.55 -10.16 7.23
CA SER A 124 9.44 -10.09 8.17
C SER A 124 9.08 -8.64 8.56
N ILE A 125 10.08 -7.78 8.73
CA ILE A 125 9.84 -6.36 9.03
C ILE A 125 9.15 -5.68 7.84
N VAL A 126 9.66 -5.90 6.63
CA VAL A 126 9.11 -5.32 5.39
C VAL A 126 7.68 -5.79 5.17
N TYR A 127 7.42 -7.10 5.26
CA TYR A 127 6.07 -7.67 5.16
C TYR A 127 5.09 -6.99 6.12
N ASN A 128 5.45 -6.88 7.40
CA ASN A 128 4.59 -6.26 8.40
C ASN A 128 4.33 -4.76 8.14
N GLN A 129 5.34 -4.02 7.63
CA GLN A 129 5.15 -2.62 7.25
C GLN A 129 4.18 -2.46 6.08
N ILE A 130 4.35 -3.26 5.03
CA ILE A 130 3.48 -3.24 3.84
C ILE A 130 2.06 -3.66 4.20
N LEU A 131 1.91 -4.74 4.97
CA LEU A 131 0.60 -5.24 5.39
C LEU A 131 -0.17 -4.18 6.20
N ARG A 132 0.49 -3.55 7.18
CA ARG A 132 -0.12 -2.47 7.97
C ARG A 132 -0.51 -1.28 7.10
N ALA A 133 0.36 -0.84 6.20
CA ALA A 133 0.07 0.26 5.28
C ALA A 133 -1.12 -0.06 4.37
N ARG A 134 -1.20 -1.29 3.83
CA ARG A 134 -2.31 -1.76 2.98
C ARG A 134 -3.63 -1.82 3.75
N ILE A 135 -3.62 -2.30 5.00
CA ILE A 135 -4.82 -2.33 5.86
C ILE A 135 -5.33 -0.91 6.12
N ILE A 136 -4.44 0.02 6.51
CA ILE A 136 -4.80 1.42 6.77
C ILE A 136 -5.33 2.07 5.49
N ARG A 137 -4.60 1.94 4.38
CA ARG A 137 -5.02 2.48 3.08
C ARG A 137 -6.39 1.93 2.66
N HIS A 138 -6.63 0.63 2.82
CA HIS A 138 -7.91 0.02 2.47
C HIS A 138 -9.05 0.58 3.32
N LYS A 139 -8.84 0.74 4.64
CA LYS A 139 -9.82 1.34 5.55
C LYS A 139 -10.18 2.77 5.11
N TRP A 140 -9.19 3.58 4.76
CA TRP A 140 -9.42 4.95 4.31
C TRP A 140 -10.02 5.03 2.91
N ARG A 141 -9.64 4.15 1.98
CA ARG A 141 -10.29 4.05 0.67
C ARG A 141 -11.82 3.86 0.79
N ARG A 142 -12.28 3.13 1.81
CA ARG A 142 -13.71 2.93 2.08
C ARG A 142 -14.40 4.14 2.74
N ARG A 143 -13.67 4.92 3.54
CA ARG A 143 -14.23 6.03 4.33
C ARG A 143 -14.12 7.39 3.63
N LEU A 144 -13.08 7.59 2.84
CA LEU A 144 -12.75 8.86 2.18
C LEU A 144 -13.89 9.39 1.29
N PRO A 145 -14.63 8.57 0.50
CA PRO A 145 -15.76 9.09 -0.27
C PRO A 145 -16.87 9.71 0.59
N HIS A 146 -17.17 9.09 1.73
CA HIS A 146 -18.20 9.59 2.65
C HIS A 146 -17.73 10.89 3.31
N TYR A 147 -16.49 10.90 3.79
CA TYR A 147 -15.89 12.07 4.42
C TYR A 147 -15.84 13.27 3.45
N LEU A 148 -15.40 13.07 2.20
CA LEU A 148 -15.38 14.14 1.20
C LEU A 148 -16.77 14.67 0.85
N LYS A 149 -17.79 13.79 0.88
CA LYS A 149 -19.17 14.20 0.68
C LYS A 149 -19.64 15.12 1.82
N GLU A 150 -19.38 14.75 3.08
CA GLU A 150 -19.75 15.56 4.25
C GLU A 150 -19.08 16.93 4.22
N VAL A 151 -17.77 16.99 3.92
CA VAL A 151 -17.07 18.28 3.82
C VAL A 151 -17.64 19.13 2.68
N LYS A 152 -18.08 18.50 1.57
CA LYS A 152 -18.66 19.23 0.43
C LYS A 152 -20.00 19.85 0.80
N GLU A 153 -20.87 19.07 1.44
CA GLU A 153 -22.18 19.53 1.89
C GLU A 153 -22.04 20.66 2.93
N ALA A 154 -21.09 20.55 3.85
CA ALA A 154 -20.79 21.62 4.81
C ALA A 154 -20.33 22.92 4.12
N TYR A 155 -19.41 22.82 3.16
CA TYR A 155 -18.92 23.97 2.40
C TYR A 155 -20.04 24.68 1.60
N GLU A 156 -20.90 23.92 0.92
CA GLU A 156 -22.04 24.45 0.16
C GLU A 156 -23.07 25.14 1.08
N ALA A 157 -23.29 24.61 2.27
CA ALA A 157 -24.18 25.20 3.27
C ALA A 157 -23.64 26.53 3.82
N GLU A 158 -22.34 26.62 4.12
CA GLU A 158 -21.69 27.86 4.58
C GLU A 158 -21.75 28.95 3.50
N GLN A 159 -21.47 28.62 2.23
CA GLN A 159 -21.59 29.54 1.10
C GLN A 159 -23.01 30.11 0.95
N SER A 160 -24.03 29.26 1.16
CA SER A 160 -25.44 29.64 1.02
C SER A 160 -25.97 30.51 2.17
N GLN A 161 -25.28 30.54 3.31
CA GLN A 161 -25.62 31.41 4.45
C GLN A 161 -25.00 32.81 4.35
N HIS A 162 -24.02 32.99 3.47
CA HIS A 162 -23.31 34.25 3.23
C HIS A 162 -23.77 35.00 1.97
N HIS A 163 -24.89 34.58 1.35
CA HIS A 163 -25.61 35.27 0.27
C HIS A 163 -26.98 35.75 0.77
#